data_AF-A0A439R8K6-F1
#
_entry.id   AF-A0A439R8K6-F1
#
_cell.length_a   1.000
_cell.length_b   1.000
_cell.length_c   1.000
_cell.angle_alpha   90.00
_cell.angle_beta   90.00
_cell.angle_gamma   90.00
#
_symmetry.space_group_name_H-M   'P 1'
#
loop_
_entity.id
_entity.type
_entity.pdbx_description
1 polymer ?
#
loop_
_entity_poly.entity_id
_entity_poly.type
_entity_poly.pdbx_seq_one_letter_code
_entity_poly.pdbx_strand_id
1 'polypeptide(L)'
;MKGLRDRKLQGLFGLLNDDKIAEINAHYDKARGRHPAWSAMNAFNQRVDYRRAPKDYLVNQAIDRIGLENGGPAWLANSVKRVIQTDDFQEAVGALAEIRCYGAMLEAGFQIRPIPTAKTPTPDFQFDLDGSGGVIEVTAKLEHDEQVARARHIADGASPDGVERSTVHVPSARIDFTVSELHPFGAPDPDKAGDTTQTNAISKIGSIKAKETQIAEGKPSILWIDFRDLGKWADVLKEEQSSPLISGHRGTLCSGAIWYGFYGWKDAPVFDDHIGGRQSITPMAHFGRFSRGAPKVSRYSAAILCLGEASILFENPAAATPLSGEQRAALTRLPWFNLEHSVADWQRGDIDGAYALARSMVEALRKDRSAP
;
A
#
# COMPACT_ATOMS: atom_id res chain seq x y z
N MET A 1 -5.35 -37.58 2.82
CA MET A 1 -4.48 -36.38 2.90
C MET A 1 -3.21 -36.65 3.72
N LYS A 2 -2.38 -37.62 3.32
CA LYS A 2 -1.11 -37.98 4.01
C LYS A 2 0.14 -37.43 3.29
N GLY A 3 -0.02 -36.75 2.16
CA GLY A 3 1.08 -36.31 1.28
C GLY A 3 1.46 -34.83 1.33
N LEU A 4 0.78 -34.02 2.15
CA LEU A 4 1.07 -32.58 2.30
C LEU A 4 1.98 -32.25 3.49
N ARG A 5 2.26 -33.22 4.38
CA ARG A 5 3.10 -32.99 5.58
C ARG A 5 4.60 -33.14 5.35
N ASP A 6 5.03 -33.82 4.28
CA ASP A 6 6.45 -34.08 4.00
C ASP A 6 7.05 -33.21 2.88
N ARG A 7 6.24 -32.38 2.20
CA ARG A 7 6.78 -31.34 1.32
C ARG A 7 7.02 -30.10 2.17
N LYS A 8 8.29 -29.71 2.36
CA LYS A 8 8.59 -28.29 2.63
C LYS A 8 7.82 -27.48 1.60
N LEU A 9 6.84 -26.69 2.03
CA LEU A 9 6.21 -25.72 1.16
C LEU A 9 7.35 -24.88 0.57
N GLN A 10 7.49 -24.89 -0.75
CA GLN A 10 8.47 -24.06 -1.45
C GLN A 10 7.80 -22.71 -1.77
N GLY A 11 7.14 -22.12 -0.76
CA GLY A 11 6.28 -20.96 -0.93
C GLY A 11 5.16 -21.17 -1.95
N LEU A 12 4.83 -20.12 -2.72
CA LEU A 12 3.71 -20.11 -3.66
C LEU A 12 3.88 -21.14 -4.78
N PHE A 13 5.12 -21.34 -5.26
CA PHE A 13 5.43 -22.32 -6.29
C PHE A 13 4.96 -23.73 -5.89
N GLY A 14 5.18 -24.11 -4.63
CA GLY A 14 4.81 -25.43 -4.11
C GLY A 14 3.30 -25.68 -3.98
N LEU A 15 2.47 -24.63 -4.13
CA LEU A 15 1.00 -24.70 -4.04
C LEU A 15 0.32 -24.81 -5.42
N LEU A 16 1.08 -24.70 -6.50
CA LEU A 16 0.57 -24.69 -7.88
C LEU A 16 0.92 -25.99 -8.61
N ASN A 17 0.12 -26.35 -9.62
CA ASN A 17 0.46 -27.41 -10.57
C ASN A 17 1.25 -26.85 -11.76
N ASP A 18 1.90 -27.73 -12.51
CA ASP A 18 2.79 -27.34 -13.62
C ASP A 18 2.06 -26.53 -14.70
N ASP A 19 0.79 -26.87 -15.00
CA ASP A 19 -0.03 -26.15 -15.98
C ASP A 19 -0.24 -24.69 -15.57
N LYS A 20 -0.58 -24.44 -14.29
CA LYS A 20 -0.77 -23.07 -13.78
C LYS A 20 0.53 -22.29 -13.67
N ILE A 21 1.63 -22.97 -13.33
CA ILE A 21 2.96 -22.36 -13.35
C ILE A 21 3.31 -21.92 -14.78
N ALA A 22 3.08 -22.77 -15.78
CA ALA A 22 3.30 -22.44 -17.18
C ALA A 22 2.41 -21.28 -17.66
N GLU A 23 1.13 -21.28 -17.28
CA GLU A 23 0.18 -20.21 -17.58
C GLU A 23 0.66 -18.86 -17.03
N ILE A 24 0.98 -18.79 -15.74
CA ILE A 24 1.46 -17.55 -15.09
C ILE A 24 2.79 -17.09 -15.69
N ASN A 25 3.71 -18.01 -16.02
CA ASN A 25 5.00 -17.67 -16.62
C ASN A 25 4.88 -17.16 -18.06
N ALA A 26 3.90 -17.64 -18.81
CA ALA A 26 3.60 -17.18 -20.16
C ALA A 26 2.73 -15.91 -20.17
N HIS A 27 2.04 -15.61 -19.07
CA HIS A 27 1.07 -14.52 -19.02
C HIS A 27 1.75 -13.15 -19.05
N TYR A 28 1.26 -12.33 -19.98
CA TYR A 28 1.42 -10.90 -20.00
C TYR A 28 0.05 -10.28 -20.25
N ASP A 29 -0.27 -9.23 -19.50
CA ASP A 29 -1.48 -8.46 -19.78
C ASP A 29 -1.31 -7.62 -21.06
N LYS A 30 -2.38 -6.94 -21.47
CA LYS A 30 -2.36 -6.06 -22.65
C LYS A 30 -1.39 -4.88 -22.53
N ALA A 31 -1.00 -4.49 -21.31
CA ALA A 31 0.00 -3.46 -21.06
C ALA A 31 1.43 -4.03 -21.00
N ARG A 32 1.61 -5.32 -21.36
CA ARG A 32 2.85 -6.10 -21.21
C ARG A 32 3.34 -6.19 -19.77
N GLY A 33 2.43 -6.04 -18.81
CA GLY A 33 2.66 -6.32 -17.40
C GLY A 33 2.68 -7.83 -17.14
N ARG A 34 3.59 -8.27 -16.27
CA ARG A 34 3.58 -9.63 -15.74
C ARG A 34 2.37 -9.83 -14.83
N HIS A 35 1.93 -11.08 -14.71
CA HIS A 35 0.93 -11.47 -13.73
C HIS A 35 1.41 -11.16 -12.28
N PRO A 36 0.55 -10.69 -11.36
CA PRO A 36 0.96 -10.27 -10.01
C PRO A 36 1.69 -11.36 -9.20
N ALA A 37 1.25 -12.61 -9.30
CA ALA A 37 1.88 -13.75 -8.63
C ALA A 37 3.22 -14.18 -9.25
N TRP A 38 3.59 -13.66 -10.43
CA TRP A 38 4.74 -14.15 -11.20
C TRP A 38 6.05 -14.00 -10.43
N SER A 39 6.27 -12.87 -9.78
CA SER A 39 7.51 -12.59 -9.05
C SER A 39 7.62 -13.43 -7.77
N ALA A 40 6.53 -13.55 -7.01
CA ALA A 40 6.47 -14.41 -5.82
C ALA A 40 6.73 -15.90 -6.16
N MET A 41 6.17 -16.39 -7.28
CA MET A 41 6.38 -17.76 -7.76
C MET A 41 7.83 -18.02 -8.18
N ASN A 42 8.52 -17.02 -8.73
CA ASN A 42 9.87 -17.16 -9.24
C ASN A 42 10.97 -16.64 -8.28
N ALA A 43 10.62 -16.21 -7.07
CA ALA A 43 11.52 -15.52 -6.13
C ALA A 43 12.81 -16.30 -5.76
N PHE A 44 12.81 -17.63 -5.93
CA PHE A 44 13.96 -18.49 -5.63
C PHE A 44 14.74 -18.97 -6.88
N ASN A 45 14.37 -18.50 -8.07
CA ASN A 45 15.04 -18.88 -9.31
C ASN A 45 16.38 -18.12 -9.45
N GLN A 46 17.50 -18.83 -9.22
CA GLN A 46 18.86 -18.27 -9.28
C GLN A 46 19.25 -17.72 -10.67
N ARG A 47 18.53 -18.07 -11.74
CA ARG A 47 18.81 -17.59 -13.10
C ARG A 47 18.29 -16.18 -13.36
N VAL A 48 17.54 -15.62 -12.43
CA VAL A 48 17.03 -14.25 -12.53
C VAL A 48 17.61 -13.51 -11.31
N ASP A 49 18.42 -12.48 -11.58
CA ASP A 49 19.00 -11.64 -10.53
C ASP A 49 17.90 -10.76 -9.92
N TYR A 50 17.17 -11.34 -8.97
CA TYR A 50 16.23 -10.62 -8.12
C TYR A 50 17.02 -10.04 -6.95
N ARG A 51 17.41 -8.77 -7.05
CA ARG A 51 17.48 -7.94 -5.84
C ARG A 51 16.06 -7.90 -5.30
N ARG A 52 15.77 -8.83 -4.40
CA ARG A 52 14.42 -9.32 -4.07
C ARG A 52 13.52 -8.14 -3.72
N ALA A 53 12.43 -7.94 -4.47
CA ALA A 53 11.38 -7.06 -3.99
C ALA A 53 10.85 -7.66 -2.67
N PRO A 54 10.92 -6.95 -1.52
CA PRO A 54 10.59 -7.53 -0.23
C PRO A 54 9.22 -8.21 -0.19
N LYS A 55 8.27 -7.71 -0.99
CA LYS A 55 6.92 -8.27 -1.16
C LYS A 55 6.89 -9.75 -1.54
N ASP A 56 7.79 -10.21 -2.40
CA ASP A 56 7.79 -11.59 -2.92
C ASP A 56 8.32 -12.57 -1.88
N TYR A 57 9.35 -12.13 -1.15
CA TYR A 57 9.87 -12.86 -0.01
C TYR A 57 8.81 -12.98 1.10
N LEU A 58 8.10 -11.89 1.37
CA LEU A 58 7.01 -11.84 2.36
C LEU A 58 5.87 -12.80 2.02
N VAL A 59 5.47 -12.93 0.76
CA VAL A 59 4.44 -13.90 0.35
C VAL A 59 4.90 -15.32 0.65
N ASN A 60 6.13 -15.68 0.28
CA ASN A 60 6.62 -17.05 0.48
C ASN A 60 6.81 -17.38 1.96
N GLN A 61 7.36 -16.45 2.75
CA GLN A 61 7.43 -16.62 4.21
C GLN A 61 6.04 -16.75 4.85
N ALA A 62 5.08 -15.93 4.42
CA ALA A 62 3.71 -15.99 4.93
C ALA A 62 3.08 -17.36 4.65
N ILE A 63 3.26 -17.89 3.44
CA ILE A 63 2.75 -19.23 3.08
C ILE A 63 3.31 -20.31 4.00
N ASP A 64 4.62 -20.28 4.27
CA ASP A 64 5.25 -21.26 5.15
C ASP A 64 4.67 -21.18 6.57
N ARG A 65 4.53 -19.96 7.12
CA ARG A 65 3.95 -19.74 8.46
C ARG A 65 2.48 -20.19 8.52
N ILE A 66 1.67 -19.75 7.57
CA ILE A 66 0.23 -20.09 7.52
C ILE A 66 0.05 -21.60 7.33
N GLY A 67 0.91 -22.27 6.58
CA GLY A 67 0.86 -23.72 6.40
C GLY A 67 1.01 -24.53 7.70
N LEU A 68 1.60 -23.93 8.74
CA LEU A 68 1.75 -24.54 10.07
C LEU A 68 0.53 -24.33 10.97
N GLU A 69 -0.34 -23.38 10.64
CA GLU A 69 -1.53 -23.06 11.44
C GLU A 69 -2.66 -24.07 11.25
N ASN A 70 -3.45 -24.27 12.31
CA ASN A 70 -4.64 -25.10 12.24
C ASN A 70 -5.67 -24.51 11.26
N GLY A 71 -5.94 -25.24 10.17
CA GLY A 71 -6.82 -24.78 9.09
C GLY A 71 -6.15 -23.86 8.07
N GLY A 72 -4.91 -23.45 8.30
CA GLY A 72 -4.13 -22.61 7.40
C GLY A 72 -3.93 -23.21 6.00
N PRO A 73 -3.58 -24.51 5.84
CA PRO A 73 -3.50 -25.15 4.53
C PRO A 73 -4.81 -25.11 3.71
N ALA A 74 -5.96 -25.27 4.37
CA ALA A 74 -7.26 -25.22 3.71
C ALA A 74 -7.61 -23.79 3.27
N TRP A 75 -7.27 -22.80 4.10
CA TRP A 75 -7.42 -21.39 3.74
C TRP A 75 -6.51 -21.01 2.56
N LEU A 76 -5.22 -21.36 2.62
CA LEU A 76 -4.26 -21.13 1.53
C LEU A 76 -4.75 -21.74 0.21
N ALA A 77 -5.27 -22.97 0.23
CA ALA A 77 -5.80 -23.61 -0.97
C ALA A 77 -6.97 -22.83 -1.60
N ASN A 78 -7.75 -22.10 -0.82
CA ASN A 78 -8.80 -21.21 -1.34
C ASN A 78 -8.23 -19.86 -1.80
N SER A 79 -7.32 -19.26 -1.03
CA SER A 79 -6.66 -18.00 -1.41
C SER A 79 -5.88 -18.15 -2.71
N VAL A 80 -5.20 -19.29 -2.93
CA VAL A 80 -4.47 -19.59 -4.17
C VAL A 80 -5.38 -19.54 -5.40
N LYS A 81 -6.65 -19.94 -5.30
CA LYS A 81 -7.61 -19.84 -6.43
C LYS A 81 -7.82 -18.39 -6.85
N ARG A 82 -7.77 -17.45 -5.91
CA ARG A 82 -7.88 -15.99 -6.17
C ARG A 82 -6.56 -15.42 -6.67
N VAL A 83 -5.43 -15.87 -6.10
CA VAL A 83 -4.08 -15.44 -6.51
C VAL A 83 -3.79 -15.74 -7.99
N ILE A 84 -4.32 -16.81 -8.56
CA ILE A 84 -4.03 -17.25 -9.94
C ILE A 84 -5.02 -16.73 -11.01
N GLN A 85 -5.89 -15.77 -10.66
CA GLN A 85 -6.83 -15.18 -11.62
C GLN A 85 -6.08 -14.38 -12.69
N THR A 86 -6.25 -14.75 -13.96
CA THR A 86 -5.58 -14.11 -15.10
C THR A 86 -6.42 -13.03 -15.78
N ASP A 87 -7.72 -12.98 -15.46
CA ASP A 87 -8.70 -12.00 -15.93
C ASP A 87 -8.97 -10.90 -14.90
N ASP A 88 -8.76 -11.16 -13.61
CA ASP A 88 -8.91 -10.19 -12.53
C ASP A 88 -7.63 -10.03 -11.68
N PHE A 89 -6.79 -9.08 -12.07
CA PHE A 89 -5.57 -8.75 -11.33
C PHE A 89 -5.86 -8.05 -10.00
N GLN A 90 -6.99 -7.38 -9.86
CA GLN A 90 -7.33 -6.72 -8.59
C GLN A 90 -7.58 -7.78 -7.52
N GLU A 91 -8.28 -8.85 -7.88
CA GLU A 91 -8.51 -10.00 -7.02
C GLU A 91 -7.21 -10.74 -6.68
N ALA A 92 -6.35 -10.98 -7.68
CA ALA A 92 -5.06 -11.62 -7.45
C ALA A 92 -4.17 -10.82 -6.47
N VAL A 93 -4.11 -9.51 -6.64
CA VAL A 93 -3.34 -8.60 -5.77
C VAL A 93 -3.97 -8.48 -4.37
N GLY A 94 -5.31 -8.44 -4.28
CA GLY A 94 -6.03 -8.48 -3.01
C GLY A 94 -5.71 -9.74 -2.20
N ALA A 95 -5.76 -10.91 -2.84
CA ALA A 95 -5.44 -12.18 -2.20
C ALA A 95 -3.96 -12.27 -1.77
N LEU A 96 -3.02 -11.71 -2.53
CA LEU A 96 -1.61 -11.63 -2.13
C LEU A 96 -1.41 -10.72 -0.92
N ALA A 97 -2.12 -9.59 -0.85
CA ALA A 97 -2.10 -8.71 0.32
C ALA A 97 -2.68 -9.38 1.57
N GLU A 98 -3.77 -10.14 1.43
CA GLU A 98 -4.33 -10.94 2.52
C GLU A 98 -3.34 -11.99 3.04
N ILE A 99 -2.62 -12.70 2.15
CA ILE A 99 -1.57 -13.65 2.53
C ILE A 99 -0.47 -12.94 3.32
N ARG A 100 0.02 -11.79 2.85
CA ARG A 100 1.06 -11.02 3.55
C ARG A 100 0.58 -10.51 4.91
N CYS A 101 -0.63 -9.98 4.99
CA CYS A 101 -1.25 -9.54 6.24
C CYS A 101 -1.31 -10.68 7.24
N TYR A 102 -1.85 -11.84 6.85
CA TYR A 102 -1.95 -13.02 7.71
C TYR A 102 -0.57 -13.42 8.23
N GLY A 103 0.39 -13.64 7.34
CA GLY A 103 1.75 -14.06 7.72
C GLY A 103 2.46 -13.06 8.63
N ALA A 104 2.31 -11.76 8.36
CA ALA A 104 2.91 -10.70 9.16
C ALA A 104 2.29 -10.62 10.57
N MET A 105 0.98 -10.78 10.71
CA MET A 105 0.32 -10.79 12.01
C MET A 105 0.72 -12.01 12.85
N LEU A 106 0.86 -13.20 12.23
CA LEU A 106 1.43 -14.37 12.91
C LEU A 106 2.86 -14.12 13.38
N GLU A 107 3.70 -13.51 12.53
CA GLU A 107 5.08 -13.17 12.88
C GLU A 107 5.16 -12.17 14.05
N ALA A 108 4.23 -11.21 14.07
CA ALA A 108 4.09 -10.28 15.18
C ALA A 108 3.53 -10.94 16.46
N GLY A 109 3.14 -12.22 16.43
CA GLY A 109 2.69 -12.99 17.59
C GLY A 109 1.18 -12.93 17.84
N PHE A 110 0.40 -12.39 16.89
CA PHE A 110 -1.06 -12.39 16.99
C PHE A 110 -1.63 -13.76 16.63
N GLN A 111 -2.69 -14.16 17.33
CA GLN A 111 -3.57 -15.22 16.84
C GLN A 111 -4.50 -14.60 15.81
N ILE A 112 -4.37 -14.99 14.54
CA ILE A 112 -5.19 -14.45 13.46
C ILE A 112 -6.00 -15.54 12.79
N ARG A 113 -7.25 -15.23 12.43
CA ARG A 113 -8.14 -16.19 11.75
C ARG A 113 -8.96 -15.47 10.67
N PRO A 114 -9.18 -16.11 9.51
CA PRO A 114 -10.05 -15.55 8.48
C PRO A 114 -11.50 -15.51 8.96
N ILE A 115 -12.21 -14.45 8.61
CA ILE A 115 -13.64 -14.34 8.83
C ILE A 115 -14.35 -14.84 7.56
N PRO A 116 -15.26 -15.82 7.65
CA PRO A 116 -16.01 -16.30 6.49
C PRO A 116 -16.84 -15.17 5.87
N THR A 117 -16.77 -15.04 4.54
CA THR A 117 -17.58 -14.07 3.81
C THR A 117 -19.07 -14.37 4.01
N ALA A 118 -19.83 -13.33 4.34
CA ALA A 118 -21.28 -13.39 4.53
C ALA A 118 -22.01 -12.52 3.49
N LYS A 119 -23.35 -12.53 3.50
CA LYS A 119 -24.15 -11.62 2.65
C LYS A 119 -23.92 -10.14 2.97
N THR A 120 -23.56 -9.85 4.21
CA THR A 120 -23.13 -8.52 4.65
C THR A 120 -21.62 -8.41 4.56
N PRO A 121 -21.08 -7.25 4.14
CA PRO A 121 -19.63 -7.03 4.15
C PRO A 121 -19.03 -7.34 5.52
N THR A 122 -18.04 -8.24 5.55
CA THR A 122 -17.28 -8.61 6.75
C THR A 122 -15.84 -8.14 6.61
N PRO A 123 -15.15 -7.80 7.71
CA PRO A 123 -13.70 -7.68 7.68
C PRO A 123 -13.04 -9.01 7.32
N ASP A 124 -11.80 -8.97 6.84
CA ASP A 124 -11.11 -10.16 6.32
C ASP A 124 -10.61 -11.08 7.45
N PHE A 125 -10.12 -10.48 8.54
CA PHE A 125 -9.52 -11.21 9.65
C PHE A 125 -10.04 -10.75 11.00
N GLN A 126 -10.09 -11.70 11.93
CA GLN A 126 -10.10 -11.42 13.37
C GLN A 126 -8.72 -11.71 13.93
N PHE A 127 -8.27 -10.87 14.87
CA PHE A 127 -7.04 -11.10 15.61
C PHE A 127 -7.30 -11.15 17.11
N ASP A 128 -6.44 -11.84 17.84
CA ASP A 128 -6.37 -11.84 19.30
C ASP A 128 -4.91 -11.78 19.75
N LEU A 129 -4.66 -10.99 20.79
CA LEU A 129 -3.40 -10.98 21.52
C LEU A 129 -3.72 -10.87 23.00
N ASP A 130 -3.32 -11.88 23.78
CA ASP A 130 -3.51 -11.96 25.23
C ASP A 130 -4.97 -11.72 25.68
N GLY A 131 -5.95 -12.20 24.91
CA GLY A 131 -7.38 -12.06 25.20
C GLY A 131 -7.98 -10.71 24.80
N SER A 132 -7.19 -9.82 24.20
CA SER A 132 -7.65 -8.58 23.57
C SER A 132 -7.70 -8.76 22.05
N GLY A 133 -8.91 -8.90 21.53
CA GLY A 133 -9.15 -9.16 20.11
C GLY A 133 -9.78 -8.00 19.35
N GLY A 134 -9.56 -8.00 18.04
CA GLY A 134 -10.05 -7.01 17.09
C GLY A 134 -10.25 -7.58 15.70
N VAL A 135 -10.43 -6.70 14.72
CA VAL A 135 -10.60 -7.07 13.31
C VAL A 135 -9.63 -6.32 12.41
N ILE A 136 -9.32 -6.92 11.26
CA ILE A 136 -8.49 -6.32 10.21
C ILE A 136 -9.28 -6.33 8.91
N GLU A 137 -9.36 -5.16 8.27
CA GLU A 137 -9.77 -5.02 6.88
C GLU A 137 -8.53 -4.82 6.03
N VAL A 138 -8.35 -5.67 5.01
CA VAL A 138 -7.22 -5.63 4.08
C VAL A 138 -7.65 -5.00 2.78
N THR A 139 -6.78 -4.17 2.23
CA THR A 139 -6.95 -3.65 0.88
C THR A 139 -5.59 -3.49 0.24
N ALA A 140 -5.49 -3.95 -1.01
CA ALA A 140 -4.35 -3.65 -1.84
C ALA A 140 -4.69 -2.47 -2.74
N LYS A 141 -3.76 -1.52 -2.89
CA LYS A 141 -3.90 -0.42 -3.82
C LYS A 141 -3.16 -0.77 -5.11
N LEU A 142 -3.92 -0.94 -6.19
CA LEU A 142 -3.38 -1.04 -7.55
C LEU A 142 -3.27 0.34 -8.20
N GLU A 143 -2.52 0.37 -9.31
CA GLU A 143 -2.45 1.52 -10.23
C GLU A 143 -3.86 1.95 -10.69
N HIS A 144 -4.05 3.26 -10.92
CA HIS A 144 -5.35 3.81 -11.33
C HIS A 144 -5.76 3.28 -12.73
N ASP A 145 -7.03 2.93 -12.92
CA ASP A 145 -7.53 2.28 -14.14
C ASP A 145 -7.19 3.06 -15.42
N GLU A 146 -7.25 4.39 -15.38
CA GLU A 146 -6.87 5.26 -16.49
C GLU A 146 -5.39 5.14 -16.86
N GLN A 147 -4.51 4.97 -15.87
CA GLN A 147 -3.07 4.77 -16.12
C GLN A 147 -2.82 3.38 -16.69
N VAL A 148 -3.54 2.36 -16.22
CA VAL A 148 -3.51 1.02 -16.82
C VAL A 148 -3.98 1.06 -18.27
N ALA A 149 -5.08 1.76 -18.56
CA ALA A 149 -5.57 1.94 -19.93
C ALA A 149 -4.56 2.70 -20.81
N ARG A 150 -3.95 3.77 -20.29
CA ARG A 150 -2.90 4.52 -20.99
C ARG A 150 -1.68 3.65 -21.29
N ALA A 151 -1.24 2.84 -20.33
CA ALA A 151 -0.13 1.90 -20.52
C ALA A 151 -0.44 0.86 -21.62
N ARG A 152 -1.69 0.39 -21.73
CA ARG A 152 -2.14 -0.48 -22.83
C ARG A 152 -2.04 0.23 -24.17
N HIS A 153 -2.58 1.44 -24.30
CA HIS A 153 -2.48 2.22 -25.54
C HIS A 153 -1.02 2.45 -25.96
N ILE A 154 -0.13 2.76 -25.01
CA ILE A 154 1.30 2.91 -25.28
C ILE A 154 1.92 1.58 -25.74
N ALA A 155 1.57 0.44 -25.10
CA ALA A 155 2.06 -0.87 -25.51
C ALA A 155 1.61 -1.28 -26.93
N ASP A 156 0.43 -0.81 -27.35
CA ASP A 156 -0.14 -1.02 -28.68
C ASP A 156 0.41 -0.05 -29.75
N GLY A 157 1.32 0.85 -29.37
CA GLY A 157 2.01 1.77 -30.29
C GLY A 157 1.40 3.17 -30.37
N ALA A 158 0.32 3.46 -29.63
CA ALA A 158 -0.23 4.81 -29.58
C ALA A 158 0.77 5.79 -28.91
N SER A 159 0.69 7.06 -29.29
CA SER A 159 1.49 8.15 -28.71
C SER A 159 0.55 9.26 -28.21
N PRO A 160 -0.20 9.00 -27.11
CA PRO A 160 -1.03 10.04 -26.51
C PRO A 160 -0.15 11.19 -25.96
N ASP A 161 -0.77 12.32 -25.65
CA ASP A 161 -0.07 13.48 -25.09
C ASP A 161 0.84 13.08 -23.91
N GLY A 162 2.06 13.64 -23.87
CA GLY A 162 3.07 13.29 -22.88
C GLY A 162 3.79 11.95 -23.11
N VAL A 163 3.63 11.33 -24.28
CA VAL A 163 4.41 10.14 -24.70
C VAL A 163 5.35 10.50 -25.84
N GLU A 164 6.65 10.39 -25.58
CA GLU A 164 7.69 10.61 -26.58
C GLU A 164 8.25 9.28 -27.06
N ARG A 165 8.47 9.15 -28.37
CA ARG A 165 9.10 7.98 -28.97
C ARG A 165 10.29 8.42 -29.81
N SER A 166 11.40 7.70 -29.70
CA SER A 166 12.54 7.91 -30.58
C SER A 166 13.17 6.57 -30.96
N THR A 167 13.80 6.52 -32.12
CA THR A 167 14.51 5.33 -32.59
C THR A 167 15.94 5.70 -32.90
N VAL A 168 16.89 4.97 -32.33
CA VAL A 168 18.31 5.09 -32.62
C VAL A 168 18.77 3.85 -33.34
N HIS A 169 19.43 4.03 -34.48
CA HIS A 169 20.07 2.93 -35.21
C HIS A 169 21.55 2.93 -34.86
N VAL A 170 22.03 1.81 -34.33
CA VAL A 170 23.47 1.52 -34.16
C VAL A 170 23.85 0.41 -35.14
N PRO A 171 25.13 0.27 -35.54
CA PRO A 171 25.52 -0.69 -36.59
C PRO A 171 25.06 -2.14 -36.38
N SER A 172 24.82 -2.56 -35.13
CA SER A 172 24.40 -3.91 -34.75
C SER A 172 22.93 -4.04 -34.30
N ALA A 173 22.20 -2.93 -34.15
CA ALA A 173 20.86 -2.97 -33.55
C ALA A 173 20.01 -1.74 -33.86
N ARG A 174 18.70 -1.91 -33.75
CA ARG A 174 17.72 -0.84 -33.64
C ARG A 174 17.30 -0.73 -32.17
N ILE A 175 17.35 0.48 -31.62
CA ILE A 175 16.94 0.79 -30.25
C ILE A 175 15.74 1.72 -30.31
N ASP A 176 14.59 1.26 -29.84
CA ASP A 176 13.36 2.07 -29.75
C ASP A 176 13.16 2.53 -28.30
N PHE A 177 13.10 3.84 -28.09
CA PHE A 177 12.82 4.49 -26.81
C PHE A 177 11.36 4.91 -26.76
N THR A 178 10.75 4.78 -25.58
CA THR A 178 9.44 5.37 -25.27
C THR A 178 9.52 5.96 -23.88
N VAL A 179 9.24 7.25 -23.77
CA VAL A 179 9.19 8.00 -22.50
C VAL A 179 7.75 8.41 -22.28
N SER A 180 7.23 8.19 -21.08
CA SER A 180 5.86 8.55 -20.71
C SER A 180 5.80 9.00 -19.26
N GLU A 181 5.08 10.08 -19.00
CA GLU A 181 4.74 10.53 -17.64
C GLU A 181 3.42 9.91 -17.19
N LEU A 182 3.40 9.37 -15.97
CA LEU A 182 2.26 8.63 -15.43
C LEU A 182 2.01 9.05 -13.97
N HIS A 183 0.75 8.95 -13.54
CA HIS A 183 0.28 9.49 -12.27
C HIS A 183 -0.48 8.42 -11.46
N PRO A 184 0.18 7.68 -10.55
CA PRO A 184 -0.41 6.50 -9.90
C PRO A 184 -1.67 6.79 -9.08
N PHE A 185 -1.84 8.04 -8.65
CA PHE A 185 -3.01 8.50 -7.90
C PHE A 185 -3.97 9.38 -8.71
N GLY A 186 -3.76 9.50 -10.03
CA GLY A 186 -4.57 10.32 -10.93
C GLY A 186 -3.82 11.57 -11.42
N ALA A 187 -4.00 11.90 -12.69
CA ALA A 187 -3.42 13.10 -13.29
C ALA A 187 -4.12 14.36 -12.75
N PRO A 188 -3.39 15.48 -12.58
CA PRO A 188 -4.01 16.76 -12.26
C PRO A 188 -4.98 17.20 -13.36
N ASP A 189 -6.15 17.69 -12.96
CA ASP A 189 -7.10 18.37 -13.84
C ASP A 189 -6.76 19.87 -13.92
N PRO A 190 -6.32 20.39 -15.09
CA PRO A 190 -5.92 21.78 -15.24
C PRO A 190 -7.07 22.78 -15.04
N ASP A 191 -8.32 22.34 -15.21
CA ASP A 191 -9.51 23.18 -15.05
C ASP A 191 -9.99 23.23 -13.58
N LYS A 192 -9.40 22.40 -12.71
CA LYS A 192 -9.74 22.31 -11.29
C LYS A 192 -8.67 23.01 -10.45
N ALA A 193 -9.03 24.18 -9.93
CA ALA A 193 -8.14 24.98 -9.09
C ALA A 193 -7.60 24.17 -7.90
N GLY A 194 -6.27 24.09 -7.78
CA GLY A 194 -5.59 23.35 -6.72
C GLY A 194 -5.51 21.85 -6.94
N ASP A 195 -5.91 21.33 -8.10
CA ASP A 195 -5.66 19.93 -8.43
C ASP A 195 -4.20 19.73 -8.81
N THR A 196 -3.53 18.85 -8.07
CA THR A 196 -2.11 18.54 -8.21
C THR A 196 -1.91 17.05 -8.00
N THR A 197 -0.75 16.53 -8.40
CA THR A 197 -0.36 15.14 -8.14
C THR A 197 -0.38 14.84 -6.64
N GLN A 198 0.09 15.80 -5.84
CA GLN A 198 0.15 15.68 -4.40
C GLN A 198 -1.23 15.66 -3.75
N THR A 199 -2.13 16.59 -4.11
CA THR A 199 -3.50 16.61 -3.58
C THR A 199 -4.30 15.38 -4.00
N ASN A 200 -4.05 14.86 -5.21
CA ASN A 200 -4.66 13.63 -5.69
C ASN A 200 -4.19 12.41 -4.89
N ALA A 201 -2.89 12.30 -4.61
CA ALA A 201 -2.35 11.25 -3.74
C ALA A 201 -2.97 11.31 -2.33
N ILE A 202 -2.99 12.49 -1.71
CA ILE A 202 -3.60 12.72 -0.39
C ILE A 202 -5.07 12.28 -0.37
N SER A 203 -5.85 12.72 -1.36
CA SER A 203 -7.28 12.40 -1.44
C SER A 203 -7.51 10.90 -1.63
N LYS A 204 -6.80 10.27 -2.56
CA LYS A 204 -6.94 8.83 -2.82
C LYS A 204 -6.58 8.02 -1.59
N ILE A 205 -5.44 8.29 -0.95
CA ILE A 205 -5.01 7.59 0.27
C ILE A 205 -6.03 7.76 1.40
N GLY A 206 -6.45 9.00 1.69
CA GLY A 206 -7.45 9.27 2.74
C GLY A 206 -8.81 8.63 2.49
N SER A 207 -9.17 8.37 1.22
CA SER A 207 -10.45 7.79 0.84
C SER A 207 -10.52 6.26 0.84
N ILE A 208 -9.39 5.56 0.98
CA ILE A 208 -9.32 4.09 0.95
C ILE A 208 -10.26 3.52 2.00
N LYS A 209 -11.26 2.71 1.61
CA LYS A 209 -12.25 2.13 2.55
C LYS A 209 -12.94 3.16 3.47
N ALA A 210 -13.18 4.40 3.00
CA ALA A 210 -13.78 5.48 3.81
C ALA A 210 -15.24 5.26 4.25
N LYS A 211 -15.95 4.30 3.65
CA LYS A 211 -17.33 3.95 4.04
C LYS A 211 -17.40 3.25 5.39
N GLU A 212 -16.33 2.53 5.77
CA GLU A 212 -16.18 1.93 7.10
C GLU A 212 -17.31 0.93 7.47
N THR A 213 -17.84 0.24 6.46
CA THR A 213 -18.97 -0.68 6.58
C THR A 213 -18.62 -2.01 7.25
N GLN A 214 -17.35 -2.36 7.32
CA GLN A 214 -16.84 -3.66 7.81
C GLN A 214 -16.24 -3.57 9.23
N ILE A 215 -16.61 -2.55 10.02
CA ILE A 215 -16.02 -2.32 11.35
C ILE A 215 -16.88 -2.95 12.44
N ALA A 216 -16.21 -3.68 13.35
CA ALA A 216 -16.83 -4.25 14.54
C ALA A 216 -16.96 -3.19 15.64
N GLU A 217 -18.15 -3.07 16.24
CA GLU A 217 -18.35 -2.18 17.39
C GLU A 217 -17.65 -2.70 18.65
N GLY A 218 -17.12 -1.79 19.46
CA GLY A 218 -16.51 -2.09 20.77
C GLY A 218 -15.19 -2.86 20.72
N LYS A 219 -14.58 -3.01 19.54
CA LYS A 219 -13.30 -3.70 19.36
C LYS A 219 -12.33 -2.84 18.53
N PRO A 220 -11.02 -2.96 18.76
CA PRO A 220 -10.06 -2.33 17.89
C PRO A 220 -10.21 -2.84 16.45
N SER A 221 -10.13 -1.91 15.49
CA SER A 221 -10.23 -2.21 14.06
C SER A 221 -9.03 -1.63 13.34
N ILE A 222 -8.28 -2.49 12.66
CA ILE A 222 -7.07 -2.12 11.92
C ILE A 222 -7.39 -2.10 10.43
N LEU A 223 -7.01 -1.03 9.74
CA LEU A 223 -7.01 -0.98 8.29
C LEU A 223 -5.62 -1.34 7.76
N TRP A 224 -5.49 -2.45 7.05
CA TRP A 224 -4.26 -2.85 6.38
C TRP A 224 -4.27 -2.38 4.92
N ILE A 225 -3.37 -1.47 4.56
CA ILE A 225 -3.27 -0.93 3.21
C ILE A 225 -1.95 -1.38 2.59
N ASP A 226 -2.03 -2.20 1.56
CA ASP A 226 -0.88 -2.74 0.85
C ASP A 226 -0.62 -2.01 -0.48
N PHE A 227 0.48 -1.25 -0.52
CA PHE A 227 0.96 -0.53 -1.70
C PHE A 227 2.07 -1.29 -2.46
N ARG A 228 2.48 -2.48 -1.99
CA ARG A 228 3.57 -3.24 -2.63
C ARG A 228 3.24 -3.74 -4.03
N ASP A 229 1.95 -3.78 -4.36
CA ASP A 229 1.43 -4.15 -5.67
C ASP A 229 0.79 -2.96 -6.42
N LEU A 230 1.31 -1.73 -6.18
CA LEU A 230 0.94 -0.51 -6.92
C LEU A 230 1.48 -0.53 -8.37
N GLY A 231 1.31 -1.65 -9.09
CA GLY A 231 1.81 -1.84 -10.45
C GLY A 231 3.32 -1.62 -10.55
N LYS A 232 3.73 -0.71 -11.44
CA LYS A 232 5.14 -0.32 -11.65
C LYS A 232 5.65 0.71 -10.63
N TRP A 233 4.83 1.08 -9.64
CA TRP A 233 5.01 2.26 -8.79
C TRP A 233 5.24 1.95 -7.32
N ALA A 234 5.51 0.69 -6.96
CA ALA A 234 5.75 0.31 -5.57
C ALA A 234 6.88 1.14 -4.92
N ASP A 235 7.85 1.59 -5.71
CA ASP A 235 9.01 2.39 -5.25
C ASP A 235 8.77 3.91 -5.28
N VAL A 236 7.63 4.37 -5.81
CA VAL A 236 7.28 5.80 -5.83
C VAL A 236 6.70 6.26 -4.51
N LEU A 237 6.01 5.37 -3.79
CA LEU A 237 5.52 5.67 -2.45
C LEU A 237 6.50 5.16 -1.40
N LYS A 238 7.48 6.00 -1.07
CA LYS A 238 8.49 5.71 -0.05
C LYS A 238 8.02 6.11 1.36
N GLU A 239 8.68 5.57 2.37
CA GLU A 239 8.37 5.79 3.78
C GLU A 239 8.40 7.25 4.20
N GLU A 240 9.22 8.10 3.57
CA GLU A 240 9.30 9.53 3.89
C GLU A 240 7.96 10.23 3.64
N GLN A 241 7.11 9.71 2.75
CA GLN A 241 5.75 10.23 2.50
C GLN A 241 4.86 10.17 3.76
N SER A 242 5.26 9.40 4.77
CA SER A 242 4.64 9.32 6.10
C SER A 242 5.11 10.43 7.06
N SER A 243 5.99 11.31 6.61
CA SER A 243 6.36 12.55 7.32
C SER A 243 5.50 13.72 6.81
N PRO A 244 5.20 14.75 7.63
CA PRO A 244 4.43 15.90 7.17
C PRO A 244 5.12 16.64 6.02
N LEU A 245 6.45 16.72 6.06
CA LEU A 245 7.26 17.44 5.09
C LEU A 245 8.46 16.57 4.69
N ILE A 246 8.81 16.63 3.40
CA ILE A 246 9.90 15.89 2.79
C ILE A 246 10.68 16.79 1.83
N SER A 247 11.86 16.32 1.43
CA SER A 247 12.61 16.93 0.33
C SER A 247 12.14 16.35 -1.00
N GLY A 248 11.61 17.21 -1.86
CA GLY A 248 11.30 16.93 -3.26
C GLY A 248 12.54 16.99 -4.16
N HIS A 249 12.29 17.06 -5.47
CA HIS A 249 13.31 17.14 -6.49
C HIS A 249 14.18 18.39 -6.31
N ARG A 250 15.50 18.20 -6.33
CA ARG A 250 16.52 19.26 -6.12
C ARG A 250 16.36 20.01 -4.78
N GLY A 251 15.85 19.34 -3.74
CA GLY A 251 15.75 19.91 -2.39
C GLY A 251 14.61 20.92 -2.21
N THR A 252 13.65 20.95 -3.13
CA THR A 252 12.38 21.66 -2.90
C THR A 252 11.65 21.03 -1.72
N LEU A 253 10.79 21.81 -1.05
CA LEU A 253 9.96 21.28 0.03
C LEU A 253 8.71 20.64 -0.58
N CYS A 254 8.37 19.44 -0.15
CA CYS A 254 7.17 18.74 -0.59
C CYS A 254 6.42 18.19 0.64
N SER A 255 5.11 18.07 0.56
CA SER A 255 4.31 17.42 1.62
C SER A 255 4.44 15.91 1.52
N GLY A 256 4.33 15.18 2.64
CA GLY A 256 4.16 13.73 2.58
C GLY A 256 2.70 13.35 2.36
N ALA A 257 2.40 12.69 1.25
CA ALA A 257 1.02 12.39 0.85
C ALA A 257 0.33 11.42 1.81
N ILE A 258 1.08 10.44 2.34
CA ILE A 258 0.56 9.48 3.33
C ILE A 258 0.22 10.25 4.61
N TRP A 259 1.15 11.04 5.15
CA TRP A 259 0.91 11.78 6.39
C TRP A 259 -0.31 12.68 6.28
N TYR A 260 -0.43 13.46 5.21
CA TYR A 260 -1.58 14.33 4.98
C TYR A 260 -2.88 13.54 4.79
N GLY A 261 -2.85 12.40 4.11
CA GLY A 261 -4.01 11.52 3.95
C GLY A 261 -4.62 11.07 5.27
N PHE A 262 -3.81 10.92 6.33
CA PHE A 262 -4.26 10.51 7.65
C PHE A 262 -4.42 11.68 8.64
N TYR A 263 -3.44 12.56 8.76
CA TYR A 263 -3.42 13.59 9.80
C TYR A 263 -3.63 15.01 9.29
N GLY A 264 -3.68 15.22 7.98
CA GLY A 264 -3.90 16.55 7.39
C GLY A 264 -5.18 17.23 7.89
N TRP A 265 -5.22 18.55 7.82
CA TRP A 265 -6.41 19.33 8.20
C TRP A 265 -6.89 20.16 7.01
N LYS A 266 -8.18 20.51 7.02
CA LYS A 266 -8.73 21.40 6.00
C LYS A 266 -7.96 22.73 5.98
N ASP A 267 -7.66 23.22 4.79
CA ASP A 267 -6.89 24.44 4.52
C ASP A 267 -5.39 24.37 4.92
N ALA A 268 -4.90 23.18 5.31
CA ALA A 268 -3.45 22.94 5.47
C ALA A 268 -2.72 23.25 4.15
N PRO A 269 -1.56 23.92 4.18
CA PRO A 269 -0.77 24.11 2.97
C PRO A 269 -0.20 22.76 2.52
N VAL A 270 -0.48 22.39 1.27
CA VAL A 270 0.10 21.24 0.59
C VAL A 270 1.20 21.77 -0.32
N PHE A 271 2.44 21.40 -0.03
CA PHE A 271 3.59 21.74 -0.85
C PHE A 271 3.73 20.69 -1.93
N ASP A 272 3.67 21.12 -3.18
CA ASP A 272 3.85 20.27 -4.35
C ASP A 272 5.05 20.76 -5.17
N ASP A 273 5.80 19.79 -5.67
CA ASP A 273 7.05 20.00 -6.38
C ASP A 273 6.89 19.59 -7.84
N HIS A 274 7.24 20.52 -8.72
CA HIS A 274 7.11 20.34 -10.17
C HIS A 274 8.46 20.09 -10.81
N ILE A 275 8.46 19.29 -11.88
CA ILE A 275 9.62 19.13 -12.75
C ILE A 275 10.09 20.53 -13.21
N GLY A 276 11.38 20.80 -13.04
CA GLY A 276 11.96 22.13 -13.27
C GLY A 276 12.17 22.96 -12.01
N GLY A 277 11.83 22.44 -10.83
CA GLY A 277 12.14 23.06 -9.53
C GLY A 277 11.18 24.18 -9.14
N ARG A 278 9.99 24.23 -9.75
CA ARG A 278 8.92 25.13 -9.31
C ARG A 278 8.17 24.46 -8.17
N GLN A 279 7.81 25.24 -7.16
CA GLN A 279 6.97 24.79 -6.06
C GLN A 279 5.61 25.48 -6.13
N SER A 280 4.54 24.74 -5.90
CA SER A 280 3.21 25.30 -5.64
C SER A 280 2.77 24.98 -4.22
N ILE A 281 1.98 25.89 -3.64
CA ILE A 281 1.36 25.67 -2.33
C ILE A 281 -0.14 25.77 -2.51
N THR A 282 -0.83 24.67 -2.27
CA THR A 282 -2.29 24.56 -2.44
C THR A 282 -2.96 24.26 -1.09
N PRO A 283 -4.08 24.91 -0.73
CA PRO A 283 -4.82 24.54 0.48
C PRO A 283 -5.46 23.15 0.34
N MET A 284 -5.34 22.33 1.38
CA MET A 284 -5.96 21.01 1.45
C MET A 284 -7.49 21.13 1.51
N ALA A 285 -8.19 20.45 0.61
CA ALA A 285 -9.65 20.59 0.47
C ALA A 285 -10.46 19.85 1.55
N HIS A 286 -9.88 18.85 2.21
CA HIS A 286 -10.57 17.97 3.16
C HIS A 286 -9.72 17.73 4.41
N PHE A 287 -10.30 17.02 5.40
CA PHE A 287 -9.54 16.52 6.53
C PHE A 287 -8.87 15.20 6.18
N GLY A 288 -7.71 14.95 6.78
CA GLY A 288 -7.10 13.62 6.84
C GLY A 288 -7.98 12.69 7.67
N ARG A 289 -7.84 11.39 7.43
CA ARG A 289 -8.71 10.35 7.99
C ARG A 289 -8.79 10.34 9.53
N PHE A 290 -7.67 10.53 10.19
CA PHE A 290 -7.48 10.53 11.64
C PHE A 290 -7.38 11.94 12.22
N SER A 291 -7.75 12.97 11.45
CA SER A 291 -7.85 14.33 11.95
C SER A 291 -8.96 14.47 12.99
N ARG A 292 -8.61 14.94 14.19
CA ARG A 292 -9.57 15.23 15.27
C ARG A 292 -10.57 16.32 14.92
N GLY A 293 -10.19 17.25 14.05
CA GLY A 293 -11.07 18.34 13.59
C GLY A 293 -12.08 17.91 12.52
N ALA A 294 -12.04 16.65 12.08
CA ALA A 294 -12.94 16.16 11.05
C ALA A 294 -14.39 16.06 11.59
N PRO A 295 -15.42 16.45 10.80
CA PRO A 295 -16.82 16.29 11.20
C PRO A 295 -17.23 14.84 11.47
N LYS A 296 -16.58 13.90 10.77
CA LYS A 296 -16.74 12.46 10.96
C LYS A 296 -15.38 11.88 11.33
N VAL A 297 -15.27 11.40 12.56
CA VAL A 297 -14.09 10.68 13.04
C VAL A 297 -14.09 9.27 12.48
N SER A 298 -12.94 8.81 11.97
CA SER A 298 -12.78 7.42 11.53
C SER A 298 -13.02 6.45 12.68
N ARG A 299 -13.72 5.36 12.40
CA ARG A 299 -13.96 4.28 13.37
C ARG A 299 -12.79 3.28 13.44
N TYR A 300 -11.82 3.35 12.53
CA TYR A 300 -10.60 2.55 12.64
C TYR A 300 -9.75 3.04 13.81
N SER A 301 -9.16 2.08 14.54
CA SER A 301 -8.22 2.34 15.63
C SER A 301 -6.84 2.70 15.11
N ALA A 302 -6.47 2.07 13.99
CA ALA A 302 -5.17 2.26 13.36
C ALA A 302 -5.22 1.90 11.87
N ALA A 303 -4.19 2.32 11.15
CA ALA A 303 -3.85 1.85 9.83
C ALA A 303 -2.42 1.29 9.83
N ILE A 304 -2.23 0.18 9.12
CA ILE A 304 -0.91 -0.34 8.78
C ILE A 304 -0.70 -0.13 7.29
N LEU A 305 0.35 0.62 6.95
CA LEU A 305 0.72 0.99 5.60
C LEU A 305 1.91 0.14 5.17
N CYS A 306 1.73 -0.65 4.12
CA CYS A 306 2.73 -1.57 3.61
C CYS A 306 3.33 -1.01 2.32
N LEU A 307 4.57 -0.54 2.39
CA LEU A 307 5.34 0.03 1.28
C LEU A 307 6.40 -0.98 0.79
N GLY A 308 7.10 -0.65 -0.29
CA GLY A 308 8.14 -1.50 -0.89
C GLY A 308 9.11 -2.08 0.14
N GLU A 309 9.64 -1.23 1.03
CA GLU A 309 10.66 -1.60 2.03
C GLU A 309 10.28 -1.19 3.47
N ALA A 310 9.00 -0.90 3.73
CA ALA A 310 8.54 -0.48 5.07
C ALA A 310 7.13 -0.99 5.41
N SER A 311 6.89 -1.17 6.70
CA SER A 311 5.57 -1.33 7.31
C SER A 311 5.41 -0.24 8.38
N ILE A 312 4.41 0.61 8.24
CA ILE A 312 4.24 1.82 9.05
C ILE A 312 2.92 1.77 9.79
N LEU A 313 2.93 2.03 11.09
CA LEU A 313 1.74 2.09 11.94
C LEU A 313 1.31 3.54 12.15
N PHE A 314 0.08 3.86 11.78
CA PHE A 314 -0.60 5.11 12.11
C PHE A 314 -1.79 4.82 13.04
N GLU A 315 -1.77 5.32 14.26
CA GLU A 315 -2.92 5.24 15.16
C GLU A 315 -3.85 6.45 15.01
N ASN A 316 -5.14 6.19 15.24
CA ASN A 316 -6.17 7.22 15.29
C ASN A 316 -6.30 7.76 16.71
N PRO A 317 -5.92 9.03 16.97
CA PRO A 317 -5.93 9.61 18.31
C PRO A 317 -7.34 9.87 18.86
N ALA A 318 -8.38 9.64 18.05
CA ALA A 318 -9.79 9.75 18.44
C ALA A 318 -10.54 8.40 18.33
N ALA A 319 -9.82 7.28 18.24
CA ALA A 319 -10.42 5.96 18.19
C ALA A 319 -11.26 5.67 19.45
N ALA A 320 -12.50 5.22 19.25
CA ALA A 320 -13.37 4.79 20.36
C ALA A 320 -12.81 3.57 21.11
N THR A 321 -12.04 2.73 20.41
CA THR A 321 -11.38 1.57 20.99
C THR A 321 -9.93 1.54 20.48
N PRO A 322 -8.99 2.23 21.15
CA PRO A 322 -7.60 2.29 20.72
C PRO A 322 -6.91 0.92 20.82
N LEU A 323 -5.75 0.77 20.18
CA LEU A 323 -4.91 -0.41 20.40
C LEU A 323 -4.42 -0.43 21.84
N SER A 324 -4.23 -1.61 22.42
CA SER A 324 -3.56 -1.77 23.72
C SER A 324 -2.05 -1.56 23.60
N GLY A 325 -1.36 -1.36 24.72
CA GLY A 325 0.10 -1.23 24.73
C GLY A 325 0.80 -2.49 24.22
N GLU A 326 0.27 -3.67 24.58
CA GLU A 326 0.75 -4.98 24.13
C GLU A 326 0.55 -5.16 22.62
N GLN A 327 -0.60 -4.72 22.10
CA GLN A 327 -0.86 -4.75 20.65
C GLN A 327 0.12 -3.84 19.91
N ARG A 328 0.35 -2.61 20.36
CA ARG A 328 1.36 -1.72 19.77
C ARG A 328 2.75 -2.34 19.80
N ALA A 329 3.18 -2.86 20.95
CA ALA A 329 4.47 -3.50 21.11
C ALA A 329 4.61 -4.72 20.17
N ALA A 330 3.54 -5.51 19.99
CA ALA A 330 3.54 -6.62 19.06
C ALA A 330 3.69 -6.19 17.61
N LEU A 331 3.00 -5.12 17.20
CA LEU A 331 3.09 -4.59 15.83
C LEU A 331 4.50 -4.10 15.47
N THR A 332 5.36 -3.77 16.44
CA THR A 332 6.78 -3.46 16.16
C THR A 332 7.57 -4.64 15.60
N ARG A 333 7.05 -5.86 15.73
CA ARG A 333 7.64 -7.09 15.16
C ARG A 333 7.15 -7.40 13.75
N LEU A 334 6.31 -6.54 13.16
CA LEU A 334 5.92 -6.72 11.76
C LEU A 334 7.18 -6.71 10.87
N PRO A 335 7.19 -7.49 9.78
CA PRO A 335 8.28 -7.44 8.83
C PRO A 335 8.49 -6.03 8.28
N TRP A 336 9.74 -5.56 8.26
CA TRP A 336 10.11 -4.20 7.85
C TRP A 336 9.40 -3.09 8.63
N PHE A 337 9.05 -3.33 9.91
CA PHE A 337 8.46 -2.29 10.73
C PHE A 337 9.38 -1.07 10.83
N ASN A 338 8.87 0.09 10.41
CA ASN A 338 9.62 1.34 10.45
C ASN A 338 9.11 2.18 11.63
N LEU A 339 9.87 2.14 12.72
CA LEU A 339 9.53 2.87 13.94
C LEU A 339 9.59 4.39 13.75
N GLU A 340 10.58 4.88 12.98
CA GLU A 340 10.82 6.31 12.75
C GLU A 340 9.64 6.99 12.06
N HIS A 341 9.03 6.33 11.07
CA HIS A 341 7.90 6.86 10.33
C HIS A 341 6.54 6.44 10.88
N SER A 342 6.49 5.65 11.95
CA SER A 342 5.24 5.27 12.60
C SER A 342 4.77 6.33 13.59
N VAL A 343 3.47 6.61 13.60
CA VAL A 343 2.80 7.56 14.50
C VAL A 343 1.82 6.78 15.37
N ALA A 344 2.20 6.55 16.62
CA ALA A 344 1.46 5.75 17.58
C ALA A 344 1.55 6.36 18.98
N ASP A 345 0.59 6.04 19.85
CA ASP A 345 0.62 6.48 21.25
C ASP A 345 1.54 5.53 22.04
N TRP A 346 2.85 5.61 21.83
CA TRP A 346 3.82 4.84 22.61
C TRP A 346 3.70 5.15 24.09
N GLN A 347 3.52 6.44 24.38
CA GLN A 347 2.96 6.99 25.60
C GLN A 347 1.69 7.78 25.27
N ARG A 348 0.85 7.97 26.28
CA ARG A 348 -0.42 8.69 26.11
C ARG A 348 -0.16 10.13 25.68
N GLY A 349 -0.63 10.49 24.48
CA GLY A 349 -0.55 11.85 23.95
C GLY A 349 0.62 12.09 23.00
N ASP A 350 1.41 11.06 22.69
CA ASP A 350 2.51 11.16 21.72
C ASP A 350 1.99 11.56 20.34
N ILE A 351 0.83 11.03 19.91
CA ILE A 351 0.22 11.39 18.63
C ILE A 351 -0.16 12.88 18.61
N ASP A 352 -0.69 13.39 19.72
CA ASP A 352 -1.08 14.80 19.84
C ASP A 352 0.15 15.73 19.81
N GLY A 353 1.23 15.34 20.50
CA GLY A 353 2.51 16.05 20.46
C GLY A 353 3.13 16.06 19.05
N ALA A 354 3.18 14.89 18.39
CA ALA A 354 3.69 14.75 17.04
C ALA A 354 2.88 15.57 16.02
N TYR A 355 1.55 15.56 16.14
CA TYR A 355 0.66 16.35 15.30
C TYR A 355 0.86 17.87 15.52
N ALA A 356 0.95 18.31 16.78
CA ALA A 356 1.16 19.72 17.09
C ALA A 356 2.50 20.24 16.54
N LEU A 357 3.57 19.45 16.68
CA LEU A 357 4.89 19.76 16.13
C LEU A 357 4.83 19.84 14.60
N ALA A 358 4.26 18.82 13.94
CA ALA A 358 4.12 18.77 12.49
C ALA A 358 3.36 19.99 11.96
N ARG A 359 2.23 20.34 12.60
CA ARG A 359 1.44 21.50 12.25
C ARG A 359 2.23 22.80 12.39
N SER A 360 2.94 22.97 13.50
CA SER A 360 3.78 24.15 13.72
C SER A 360 4.86 24.31 12.65
N MET A 361 5.54 23.22 12.28
CA MET A 361 6.55 23.21 11.20
C MET A 361 5.95 23.62 9.86
N VAL A 362 4.82 23.01 9.49
CA VAL A 362 4.10 23.28 8.23
C VAL A 362 3.64 24.74 8.15
N GLU A 363 3.07 25.28 9.23
CA GLU A 363 2.60 26.66 9.28
C GLU A 363 3.76 27.68 9.26
N ALA A 364 4.89 27.37 9.90
CA ALA A 364 6.08 28.21 9.88
C ALA A 364 6.66 28.33 8.45
N LEU A 365 6.87 27.19 7.77
CA LEU A 365 7.43 27.17 6.42
C LEU A 365 6.50 27.78 5.36
N ARG A 366 5.18 27.74 5.59
CA ARG A 366 4.23 28.48 4.75
C ARG A 366 4.44 29.99 4.86
N LYS A 367 4.58 30.53 6.09
CA LYS A 367 4.73 31.97 6.34
C LYS A 367 5.96 32.53 5.62
N ASP A 368 7.09 31.85 5.75
CA ASP A 368 8.37 32.29 5.16
C ASP A 368 8.36 32.31 3.63
N ARG A 369 7.47 31.53 3.00
CA ARG A 369 7.32 31.45 1.54
C ARG A 369 6.18 32.30 0.99
N SER A 370 5.38 32.90 1.87
CA SER A 370 4.35 33.88 1.54
C SER A 370 4.80 35.34 1.72
N ALA A 371 6.04 35.55 2.17
CA ALA A 371 6.68 36.86 2.17
C ALA A 371 7.25 37.16 0.76
N PRO A 372 6.99 38.35 0.19
CA PRO A 372 7.40 38.71 -1.17
C PRO A 372 8.91 38.78 -1.38
#